data_AF-T0Y1J0-F1
#
_entry.id   AF-T0Y1J0-F1
#
_cell.length_a   1.000
_cell.length_b   1.000
_cell.length_c   1.000
_cell.angle_alpha   90.00
_cell.angle_beta   90.00
_cell.angle_gamma   90.00
#
_symmetry.space_group_name_H-M   'P 1'
#
loop_
_entity.id
_entity.type
_entity.pdbx_description
1 polymer ?
#
loop_
_entity_poly.entity_id
_entity_poly.type
_entity_poly.pdbx_seq_one_letter_code
_entity_poly.pdbx_strand_id
1 'polypeptide(L)'
;MIILLKNILMEREPLYGIGKWIRGFESSLMGITEEQVDHVNDDRIGRTLDVIFDSDRGSMITEIAKRTMKNFEIGMDEFHNDSTTITFSGSYEDADGSDKGGKQSAKITYGHNKDHRPD
;
A
#
# COMPACT_ATOMS: atom_id res chain seq x y z
N MET A 1 8.89 -6.18 0.52
CA MET A 1 7.43 -6.20 0.82
C MET A 1 7.13 -5.78 2.27
N ILE A 2 7.73 -6.39 3.30
CA ILE A 2 7.36 -6.09 4.69
C ILE A 2 7.64 -4.64 5.14
N ILE A 3 8.69 -4.02 4.62
CA ILE A 3 9.01 -2.60 4.87
C ILE A 3 7.86 -1.69 4.40
N LEU A 4 7.35 -1.90 3.17
CA LEU A 4 6.23 -1.14 2.62
C LEU A 4 4.96 -1.30 3.45
N LEU A 5 4.64 -2.52 3.87
CA LEU A 5 3.47 -2.77 4.71
C LEU A 5 3.57 -2.03 6.05
N LYS A 6 4.74 -2.12 6.71
CA LYS A 6 4.98 -1.41 7.98
C LYS A 6 4.95 0.09 7.81
N ASN A 7 5.48 0.59 6.69
CA ASN A 7 5.44 2.01 6.37
C ASN A 7 4.00 2.52 6.28
N ILE A 8 3.14 1.83 5.51
CA ILE A 8 1.73 2.19 5.34
C ILE A 8 0.97 2.16 6.69
N LEU A 9 1.30 1.23 7.57
CA LEU A 9 0.62 1.07 8.86
C LEU A 9 1.09 2.10 9.92
N MET A 10 2.37 2.50 9.89
CA MET A 10 2.97 3.28 10.99
C MET A 10 3.09 4.78 10.70
N GLU A 11 3.77 5.18 9.62
CA GLU A 11 4.14 6.60 9.38
C GLU A 11 3.73 7.12 7.99
N ARG A 12 3.58 6.24 7.00
CA ARG A 12 3.22 6.56 5.60
C ARG A 12 4.22 7.50 4.91
N GLU A 13 5.51 7.33 5.21
CA GLU A 13 6.58 8.10 4.57
C GLU A 13 6.59 7.95 3.04
N PRO A 14 6.85 9.02 2.28
CA PRO A 14 7.03 8.93 0.85
C PRO A 14 8.22 8.02 0.49
N LEU A 15 8.25 7.50 -0.74
CA LEU A 15 9.24 6.51 -1.17
C LEU A 15 10.69 6.92 -0.88
N TYR A 16 11.04 8.19 -1.14
CA TYR A 16 12.37 8.73 -0.87
C TYR A 16 12.69 8.86 0.64
N GLY A 17 11.67 8.89 1.50
CA GLY A 17 11.79 9.00 2.96
C GLY A 17 11.96 7.67 3.67
N ILE A 18 11.53 6.56 3.04
CA ILE A 18 11.53 5.22 3.65
C ILE A 18 12.92 4.79 4.14
N GLY A 19 13.98 5.09 3.37
CA GLY A 19 15.36 4.75 3.76
C GLY A 19 15.84 5.48 5.02
N LYS A 20 15.36 6.71 5.28
CA LYS A 20 15.63 7.42 6.52
C LYS A 20 14.77 6.88 7.66
N TRP A 21 13.49 6.68 7.39
CA TRP A 21 12.51 6.19 8.36
C TRP A 21 12.91 4.86 8.99
N ILE A 22 13.36 3.90 8.19
CA ILE A 22 13.73 2.58 8.69
C ILE A 22 14.91 2.60 9.67
N ARG A 23 15.80 3.60 9.57
CA ARG A 23 16.95 3.77 10.49
C ARG A 23 16.54 4.17 11.90
N GLY A 24 15.30 4.59 12.10
CA GLY A 24 14.73 4.84 13.42
C GLY A 24 14.32 3.56 14.18
N PHE A 25 14.39 2.39 13.53
CA PHE A 25 13.96 1.13 14.10
C PHE A 25 15.10 0.11 14.13
N GLU A 26 14.98 -0.87 15.02
CA GLU A 26 15.86 -2.02 15.02
C GLU A 26 15.61 -2.84 13.73
N SER A 27 16.70 -3.21 13.05
CA SER A 27 16.64 -3.81 11.70
C SER A 27 15.88 -5.13 11.66
N SER A 28 16.03 -5.98 12.68
CA SER A 28 15.33 -7.27 12.78
C SER A 28 13.82 -7.09 12.95
N LEU A 29 13.39 -6.05 13.68
CA LEU A 29 11.98 -5.65 13.74
C LEU A 29 11.44 -5.20 12.40
N MET A 30 12.27 -4.85 11.42
CA MET A 30 11.89 -4.54 10.06
C MET A 30 12.03 -5.72 9.10
N GLY A 31 12.50 -6.87 9.58
CA GLY A 31 12.68 -8.09 8.77
C GLY A 31 13.86 -8.00 7.81
N ILE A 32 14.88 -7.21 8.15
CA ILE A 32 16.13 -7.06 7.40
C ILE A 32 17.33 -7.13 8.35
N THR A 33 18.53 -7.34 7.83
CA THR A 33 19.77 -7.24 8.59
C THR A 33 20.24 -5.80 8.69
N GLU A 34 21.17 -5.52 9.62
CA GLU A 34 21.80 -4.19 9.72
C GLU A 34 22.49 -3.77 8.41
N GLU A 35 23.20 -4.70 7.75
CA GLU A 35 23.84 -4.45 6.45
C GLU A 35 22.82 -4.10 5.35
N GLN A 36 21.64 -4.72 5.38
CA GLN A 36 20.59 -4.46 4.41
C GLN A 36 19.94 -3.10 4.58
N VAL A 37 20.05 -2.45 5.75
CA VAL A 37 19.51 -1.10 5.99
C VAL A 37 20.08 -0.09 5.00
N ASP A 38 21.39 -0.18 4.72
CA ASP A 38 22.05 0.72 3.77
C ASP A 38 21.66 0.48 2.31
N HIS A 39 21.00 -0.64 2.03
CA HIS A 39 20.47 -0.97 0.72
C HIS A 39 19.00 -0.58 0.54
N VAL A 40 18.33 -0.06 1.57
CA VAL A 40 16.95 0.42 1.46
C VAL A 40 16.95 1.80 0.79
N ASN A 41 16.42 1.85 -0.43
CA ASN A 41 16.24 3.08 -1.21
C ASN A 41 14.96 3.01 -2.04
N ASP A 42 14.54 4.16 -2.54
CA ASP A 42 13.36 4.35 -3.38
C ASP A 42 13.36 3.47 -4.63
N ASP A 43 14.50 3.27 -5.31
CA ASP A 43 14.58 2.37 -6.47
C ASP A 43 14.22 0.91 -6.14
N ARG A 44 14.69 0.40 -5.00
CA ARG A 44 14.38 -0.96 -4.54
C ARG A 44 12.95 -1.09 -4.05
N ILE A 45 12.45 -0.06 -3.39
CA ILE A 45 11.04 -0.01 -2.98
C ILE A 45 10.13 0.09 -4.21
N GLY A 46 10.49 0.89 -5.21
CA GLY A 46 9.80 1.00 -6.50
C GLY A 46 9.68 -0.35 -7.20
N ARG A 47 10.79 -1.08 -7.35
CA ARG A 47 10.77 -2.47 -7.86
C ARG A 47 9.88 -3.41 -7.03
N THR A 48 9.80 -3.18 -5.72
CA THR A 48 8.89 -3.97 -4.86
C THR A 48 7.42 -3.63 -5.17
N LEU A 49 7.09 -2.37 -5.49
CA LEU A 49 5.74 -1.99 -5.91
C LEU A 49 5.35 -2.66 -7.23
N ASP A 50 6.27 -2.75 -8.19
CA ASP A 50 6.03 -3.48 -9.45
C ASP A 50 5.68 -4.95 -9.17
N VAL A 51 6.47 -5.61 -8.31
CA VAL A 51 6.19 -7.01 -7.89
C VAL A 51 4.83 -7.13 -7.19
N ILE A 52 4.44 -6.16 -6.36
CA ILE A 52 3.12 -6.14 -5.71
C ILE A 52 2.00 -5.92 -6.74
N PHE A 53 2.24 -5.07 -7.74
CA PHE A 53 1.31 -4.87 -8.85
C PHE A 53 1.11 -6.16 -9.66
N ASP A 54 2.16 -6.94 -9.87
CA ASP A 54 2.10 -8.22 -10.58
C ASP A 54 1.60 -9.39 -9.72
N SER A 55 1.51 -9.21 -8.41
CA SER A 55 0.95 -10.21 -7.48
C SER A 55 -0.59 -10.22 -7.42
N ASP A 56 -1.18 -11.33 -6.94
CA ASP A 56 -2.60 -11.38 -6.57
C ASP A 56 -2.83 -10.64 -5.24
N ARG A 57 -3.04 -9.33 -5.36
CA ARG A 57 -3.27 -8.43 -4.21
C ARG A 57 -4.57 -8.76 -3.47
N GLY A 58 -5.60 -9.26 -4.16
CA GLY A 58 -6.88 -9.58 -3.56
C GLY A 58 -6.74 -10.72 -2.56
N SER A 59 -6.10 -11.82 -2.98
CA SER A 59 -5.80 -12.94 -2.09
C SER A 59 -4.86 -12.55 -0.95
N MET A 60 -3.82 -11.75 -1.25
CA MET A 60 -2.87 -11.27 -0.23
C MET A 60 -3.55 -10.47 0.88
N ILE A 61 -4.36 -9.47 0.52
CA ILE A 61 -5.08 -8.62 1.49
C ILE A 61 -6.10 -9.45 2.28
N THR A 62 -6.82 -10.34 1.60
CA THR A 62 -7.80 -11.23 2.25
C THR A 62 -7.13 -12.12 3.31
N GLU A 63 -5.98 -12.71 2.99
CA GLU A 63 -5.27 -13.56 3.93
C GLU A 63 -4.69 -12.77 5.12
N ILE A 64 -4.18 -11.55 4.87
CA ILE A 64 -3.77 -10.64 5.95
C ILE A 64 -4.95 -10.33 6.86
N ALA A 65 -6.09 -9.92 6.32
CA ALA A 65 -7.29 -9.59 7.09
C ALA A 65 -7.77 -10.79 7.91
N LYS A 66 -7.85 -11.98 7.32
CA LYS A 66 -8.23 -13.22 8.02
C LYS A 66 -7.31 -13.54 9.19
N ARG A 67 -6.00 -13.41 9.01
CA ARG A 67 -5.02 -13.64 10.09
C ARG A 67 -5.13 -12.60 11.19
N THR A 68 -5.33 -11.34 10.84
CA THR A 68 -5.56 -10.27 11.81
C THR A 68 -6.83 -10.55 12.63
N MET A 69 -7.96 -10.86 11.98
CA MET A 69 -9.20 -11.18 12.68
C MET A 69 -9.04 -12.36 13.64
N LYS A 70 -8.35 -13.42 13.21
CA LYS A 70 -8.07 -14.59 14.06
C LYS A 70 -7.15 -14.27 15.24
N ASN A 71 -6.03 -13.58 14.98
CA ASN A 71 -4.98 -13.37 16.00
C ASN A 71 -5.38 -12.32 17.05
N PHE A 72 -6.28 -11.40 16.69
CA PHE A 72 -6.77 -10.35 17.58
C PHE A 72 -8.22 -10.56 18.02
N GLU A 73 -8.80 -11.73 17.72
CA GLU A 73 -10.18 -12.11 18.10
C GLU A 73 -11.22 -11.04 17.73
N ILE A 74 -11.08 -10.45 16.54
CA ILE A 74 -11.96 -9.38 16.05
C ILE A 74 -13.34 -10.00 15.71
N GLY A 75 -14.40 -9.47 16.32
CA GLY A 75 -15.79 -9.86 16.04
C GLY A 75 -16.15 -9.61 14.57
N MET A 76 -16.91 -10.55 13.99
CA MET A 76 -17.30 -10.54 12.57
C MET A 76 -18.82 -10.45 12.39
N ASP A 77 -19.54 -10.03 13.43
CA ASP A 77 -21.01 -9.93 13.42
C ASP A 77 -21.49 -8.70 12.63
N GLU A 78 -20.66 -7.66 12.54
CA GLU A 78 -20.96 -6.43 11.82
C GLU A 78 -19.72 -5.93 11.06
N PHE A 79 -19.92 -5.51 9.80
CA PHE A 79 -18.88 -4.97 8.95
C PHE A 79 -19.24 -3.56 8.51
N HIS A 80 -18.46 -2.57 8.97
CA HIS A 80 -18.53 -1.21 8.46
C HIS A 80 -17.39 -0.99 7.47
N ASN A 81 -17.73 -0.51 6.27
CA ASN A 81 -16.75 -0.09 5.28
C ASN A 81 -16.95 1.40 4.98
N ASP A 82 -16.14 2.24 5.61
CA ASP A 82 -16.03 3.64 5.23
C ASP A 82 -14.94 3.81 4.17
N SER A 83 -15.35 3.78 2.90
CA SER A 83 -14.41 3.94 1.80
C SER A 83 -13.88 5.38 1.69
N THR A 84 -12.59 5.52 1.43
CA THR A 84 -11.97 6.84 1.20
C THR A 84 -12.09 7.23 -0.28
N THR A 85 -12.35 8.52 -0.56
CA THR A 85 -12.18 9.06 -1.92
C THR A 85 -10.73 9.46 -2.15
N ILE A 86 -10.17 9.09 -3.31
CA ILE A 86 -8.85 9.55 -3.74
C ILE A 86 -9.06 10.54 -4.89
N THR A 87 -8.58 11.77 -4.71
CA THR A 87 -8.59 12.82 -5.73
C THR A 87 -7.21 12.97 -6.33
N PHE A 88 -7.13 13.02 -7.66
CA PHE A 88 -5.89 13.18 -8.41
C PHE A 88 -5.80 14.59 -9.01
N SER A 89 -4.59 15.15 -9.05
CA SER A 89 -4.31 16.45 -9.67
C SER A 89 -3.01 16.38 -10.48
N GLY A 90 -3.06 16.68 -11.77
CA GLY A 90 -1.91 16.63 -12.67
C GLY A 90 -2.27 16.04 -14.04
N SER A 91 -1.26 15.93 -14.91
CA SER A 91 -1.40 15.30 -16.23
C SER A 91 -1.16 13.79 -16.10
N TYR A 92 -2.24 13.00 -16.26
CA TYR A 92 -2.21 11.54 -16.21
C TYR A 92 -2.71 10.95 -17.54
N GLU A 93 -2.06 11.31 -18.64
CA GLU A 93 -2.49 10.91 -20.00
C GLU A 93 -2.53 9.39 -20.19
N ASP A 94 -1.65 8.66 -19.50
CA ASP A 94 -1.54 7.19 -19.56
C ASP A 94 -2.43 6.46 -18.53
N ALA A 95 -3.21 7.18 -17.72
CA ALA A 95 -4.12 6.57 -16.73
C ALA A 95 -5.49 6.25 -17.34
N ASP A 96 -5.48 5.55 -18.47
CA ASP A 96 -6.64 5.27 -19.30
C ASP A 96 -7.34 3.94 -18.96
N GLY A 97 -6.77 3.17 -18.03
CA GLY A 97 -7.22 1.83 -17.66
C GLY A 97 -6.68 0.73 -18.57
N SER A 98 -5.71 1.02 -19.42
CA SER A 98 -5.08 0.04 -20.31
C SER A 98 -4.52 -1.18 -19.56
N ASP A 99 -4.39 -2.28 -20.28
CA ASP A 99 -3.73 -3.48 -19.78
C ASP A 99 -2.24 -3.21 -19.53
N LYS A 100 -1.79 -3.51 -18.32
CA LYS A 100 -0.39 -3.49 -17.90
C LYS A 100 -0.07 -4.88 -17.36
N GLY A 101 0.69 -5.68 -18.12
CA GLY A 101 1.12 -7.00 -17.67
C GLY A 101 -0.03 -8.01 -17.45
N GLY A 102 -1.08 -7.96 -18.27
CA GLY A 102 -2.25 -8.84 -18.14
C GLY A 102 -3.25 -8.40 -17.07
N LYS A 103 -3.12 -7.17 -16.57
CA LYS A 103 -4.00 -6.56 -15.57
C LYS A 103 -4.48 -5.20 -16.03
N GLN A 104 -5.77 -4.95 -15.89
CA GLN A 104 -6.32 -3.62 -16.11
C GLN A 104 -5.78 -2.65 -15.05
N SER A 105 -5.17 -1.57 -15.52
CA SER A 105 -4.71 -0.48 -14.64
C SER A 105 -5.89 0.36 -14.14
N ALA A 106 -5.65 1.19 -13.12
CA ALA A 106 -6.66 2.13 -12.67
C ALA A 106 -6.86 3.23 -13.72
N LYS A 107 -8.10 3.41 -14.17
CA LYS A 107 -8.48 4.53 -15.02
C LYS A 107 -8.76 5.75 -14.17
N ILE A 108 -8.00 6.83 -14.36
CA ILE A 108 -8.33 8.12 -13.78
C ILE A 108 -9.43 8.73 -14.66
N THR A 109 -10.56 9.05 -14.04
CA THR A 109 -11.71 9.63 -14.72
C THR A 109 -12.39 10.65 -13.80
N TYR A 110 -13.31 11.43 -14.35
CA TYR A 110 -14.14 12.31 -13.54
C TYR A 110 -15.09 11.46 -12.69
N GLY A 111 -14.89 11.47 -11.38
CA GLY A 111 -15.67 10.70 -10.41
C GLY A 111 -16.53 11.58 -9.49
N HIS A 112 -17.32 10.93 -8.63
CA HIS A 112 -18.09 11.60 -7.59
C HIS A 112 -17.35 11.50 -6.25
N ASN A 113 -16.80 12.62 -5.79
CA ASN A 113 -16.11 12.70 -4.51
C ASN A 113 -17.12 12.65 -3.33
N LYS A 114 -16.73 12.03 -2.22
CA LYS A 114 -17.47 12.07 -0.95
C LYS A 114 -17.32 13.39 -0.18
N ASP A 115 -16.46 14.31 -0.61
CA ASP A 115 -16.32 15.62 0.01
C ASP A 115 -17.66 16.37 0.07
N HIS A 116 -17.95 16.99 1.21
CA HIS A 116 -19.17 17.78 1.47
C HIS A 116 -20.47 16.98 1.43
N ARG A 117 -20.46 15.66 1.59
CA ARG A 117 -21.70 14.93 1.78
C ARG A 117 -22.38 15.35 3.10
N PRO A 118 -23.71 15.52 3.11
CA PRO A 118 -24.46 16.01 4.27
C PRO A 118 -24.89 14.91 5.26
N ASP A 119 -24.50 13.65 5.03
CA ASP A 119 -24.76 12.51 5.93
C ASP A 119 -23.80 12.45 7.13
#